data_AF-A0A519JW17-F1
#
_entry.id   AF-A0A519JW17-F1
#
_cell.length_a   1.000
_cell.length_b   1.000
_cell.length_c   1.000
_cell.angle_alpha   90.00
_cell.angle_beta   90.00
_cell.angle_gamma   90.00
#
_symmetry.space_group_name_H-M   'P 1'
#
loop_
_entity.id
_entity.type
_entity.pdbx_description
1 polymer ?
#
loop_
_entity_poly.entity_id
_entity_poly.type
_entity_poly.pdbx_seq_one_letter_code
_entity_poly.pdbx_strand_id
1 'polypeptide(L)'
;MPCNQIKFAFLFFFLSVSSYAQLGFCNGSKGSPIFTEDFGNGTTYGPALPAGVTTYTFITGAPQDGQYTLFYHSNQFTTWHYSLDHTPDATNGPNGKMLLMNANAVTSGDFYKKTVTGLCVNTTFEFSAWLMNVYNPTTNYCGAGQIPINVRFEIWDATETVLLRSGNTGNIFGSPTPLWQQFALVFTTTNQTSVVLKMKNNGLGGCGNDLAIDDIS
;
A
#
# COMPACT_ATOMS: atom_id res chain seq x y z
N MET A 1 63.62 -34.26 -12.75
CA MET A 1 62.67 -33.21 -13.18
C MET A 1 61.69 -32.99 -12.03
N PRO A 2 61.66 -31.82 -11.36
CA PRO A 2 60.74 -31.62 -10.25
C PRO A 2 59.35 -31.22 -10.80
N CYS A 3 58.31 -31.88 -10.30
CA CYS A 3 56.91 -31.57 -10.59
C CYS A 3 56.48 -30.43 -9.66
N ASN A 4 56.14 -29.27 -10.24
CA ASN A 4 55.78 -28.06 -9.51
C ASN A 4 54.28 -28.11 -9.16
N GLN A 5 53.94 -28.18 -7.87
CA GLN A 5 52.56 -28.20 -7.38
C GLN A 5 52.00 -26.77 -7.31
N ILE A 6 51.12 -26.41 -8.24
CA ILE A 6 50.41 -25.12 -8.24
C ILE A 6 49.29 -25.18 -7.19
N LYS A 7 49.42 -24.39 -6.12
CA LYS A 7 48.36 -24.22 -5.12
C LYS A 7 47.38 -23.15 -5.59
N PHE A 8 46.16 -23.57 -5.93
CA PHE A 8 45.05 -22.64 -6.15
C PHE A 8 44.43 -22.24 -4.80
N ALA A 9 44.55 -20.97 -4.44
CA ALA A 9 43.81 -20.39 -3.32
C ALA A 9 42.43 -19.94 -3.81
N PHE A 10 41.36 -20.59 -3.34
CA PHE A 10 39.99 -20.17 -3.59
C PHE A 10 39.61 -19.05 -2.60
N LEU A 11 39.43 -17.84 -3.12
CA LEU A 11 38.92 -16.70 -2.38
C LEU A 11 37.38 -16.76 -2.38
N PHE A 12 36.76 -17.10 -1.25
CA PHE A 12 35.31 -17.10 -1.10
C PHE A 12 34.81 -15.66 -0.85
N PHE A 13 34.21 -15.07 -1.88
CA PHE A 13 33.56 -13.75 -1.77
C PHE A 13 32.13 -13.95 -1.24
N PHE A 14 31.89 -13.61 0.03
CA PHE A 14 30.54 -13.61 0.60
C PHE A 14 29.77 -12.38 0.08
N LEU A 15 28.96 -12.58 -0.97
CA LEU A 15 27.94 -11.61 -1.38
C LEU A 15 26.77 -11.67 -0.40
N SER A 16 26.64 -10.66 0.46
CA SER A 16 25.43 -10.44 1.25
C SER A 16 24.32 -9.95 0.32
N VAL A 17 23.49 -10.87 -0.17
CA VAL A 17 22.27 -10.52 -0.89
C VAL A 17 21.21 -10.13 0.14
N SER A 18 20.94 -8.84 0.27
CA SER A 18 19.74 -8.36 0.95
C SER A 18 18.53 -8.77 0.11
N SER A 19 17.85 -9.85 0.50
CA SER A 19 16.60 -10.25 -0.15
C SER A 19 15.48 -9.32 0.32
N TYR A 20 15.26 -8.24 -0.43
CA TYR A 20 13.98 -7.53 -0.31
C TYR A 20 12.89 -8.49 -0.79
N ALA A 21 11.98 -8.85 0.10
CA ALA A 21 10.80 -9.57 -0.31
C ALA A 21 10.03 -8.68 -1.29
N GLN A 22 9.68 -9.23 -2.46
CA GLN A 22 8.78 -8.56 -3.38
C GLN A 22 7.34 -8.84 -2.94
N LEU A 23 6.42 -7.96 -3.33
CA LEU A 23 4.99 -8.21 -3.18
C LEU A 23 4.62 -9.49 -3.93
N GLY A 24 3.62 -10.19 -3.42
CA GLY A 24 3.16 -11.47 -3.93
C GLY A 24 1.94 -11.94 -3.17
N PHE A 25 1.23 -12.91 -3.74
CA PHE A 25 0.02 -13.47 -3.19
C PHE A 25 0.27 -14.85 -2.59
N CYS A 26 -0.57 -15.26 -1.65
CA CYS A 26 -0.63 -16.64 -1.20
C CYS A 26 -1.04 -17.55 -2.37
N ASN A 27 -0.35 -18.68 -2.53
CA ASN A 27 -0.75 -19.72 -3.47
C ASN A 27 -1.85 -20.60 -2.84
N GLY A 28 -2.91 -20.88 -3.59
CA GLY A 28 -4.01 -21.76 -3.15
C GLY A 28 -5.18 -21.00 -2.51
N SER A 29 -6.02 -21.73 -1.77
CA SER A 29 -7.21 -21.17 -1.11
C SER A 29 -6.80 -20.36 0.12
N LYS A 30 -7.36 -19.16 0.22
CA LYS A 30 -7.22 -18.29 1.40
C LYS A 30 -8.35 -18.61 2.39
N GLY A 31 -8.05 -18.58 3.69
CA GLY A 31 -9.08 -18.61 4.73
C GLY A 31 -9.89 -17.31 4.76
N SER A 32 -10.89 -17.24 5.64
CA SER A 32 -11.60 -15.98 5.90
C SER A 32 -10.63 -14.89 6.38
N PRO A 33 -10.80 -13.63 5.94
CA PRO A 33 -9.98 -12.51 6.41
C PRO A 33 -10.06 -12.35 7.93
N ILE A 34 -8.95 -12.00 8.56
CA ILE A 34 -8.90 -11.70 10.00
C ILE A 34 -9.42 -10.28 10.26
N PHE A 35 -9.23 -9.38 9.31
CA PHE A 35 -9.87 -8.08 9.28
C PHE A 35 -10.17 -7.71 7.83
N THR A 36 -11.08 -6.76 7.66
CA THR A 36 -11.30 -6.04 6.40
C THR A 36 -11.52 -4.55 6.71
N GLU A 37 -11.16 -3.68 5.78
CA GLU A 37 -11.49 -2.25 5.80
C GLU A 37 -11.91 -1.82 4.39
N ASP A 38 -13.17 -1.44 4.27
CA ASP A 38 -13.85 -0.98 3.05
C ASP A 38 -14.32 0.48 3.18
N PHE A 39 -13.93 1.17 4.26
CA PHE A 39 -14.26 2.56 4.58
C PHE A 39 -15.76 2.90 4.66
N GLY A 40 -16.63 1.88 4.67
CA GLY A 40 -18.08 1.98 4.73
C GLY A 40 -18.72 2.56 3.46
N ASN A 41 -19.94 3.06 3.57
CA ASN A 41 -20.72 3.56 2.44
C ASN A 41 -21.36 4.94 2.70
N GLY A 42 -22.01 5.50 1.67
CA GLY A 42 -22.88 6.66 1.74
C GLY A 42 -22.45 7.83 0.86
N THR A 43 -23.36 8.79 0.69
CA THR A 43 -23.20 9.91 -0.26
C THR A 43 -22.51 11.14 0.33
N THR A 44 -22.22 11.14 1.62
CA THR A 44 -21.46 12.21 2.29
C THR A 44 -20.02 11.77 2.52
N TYR A 45 -19.11 12.74 2.70
CA TYR A 45 -17.76 12.45 3.20
C TYR A 45 -17.83 11.60 4.48
N GLY A 46 -16.93 10.63 4.58
CA GLY A 46 -16.81 9.76 5.75
C GLY A 46 -16.22 10.50 6.95
N PRO A 47 -16.28 9.90 8.15
CA PRO A 47 -15.61 10.45 9.33
C PRO A 47 -14.09 10.36 9.17
N ALA A 48 -13.36 11.12 9.99
CA ALA A 48 -11.92 10.91 10.15
C ALA A 48 -11.63 9.47 10.60
N LEU A 49 -10.59 8.87 10.04
CA LEU A 49 -10.04 7.62 10.55
C LEU A 49 -9.55 7.80 12.00
N PRO A 50 -9.60 6.73 12.82
CA PRO A 50 -9.12 6.79 14.20
C PRO A 50 -7.68 7.31 14.31
N ALA A 51 -7.38 7.96 15.43
CA ALA A 51 -6.03 8.48 15.69
C ALA A 51 -4.97 7.37 15.58
N GLY A 52 -3.88 7.66 14.86
CA GLY A 52 -2.77 6.72 14.64
C GLY A 52 -2.94 5.75 13.46
N VAL A 53 -4.09 5.75 12.77
CA VAL A 53 -4.29 4.97 11.53
C VAL A 53 -3.56 5.58 10.35
N THR A 54 -3.44 6.90 10.30
CA THR A 54 -2.69 7.61 9.26
C THR A 54 -1.96 8.80 9.86
N THR A 55 -0.88 9.22 9.21
CA THR A 55 -0.19 10.49 9.51
C THR A 55 -0.75 11.67 8.72
N TYR A 56 -1.71 11.43 7.82
CA TYR A 56 -2.32 12.46 6.98
C TYR A 56 -3.44 13.19 7.76
N THR A 57 -3.67 14.46 7.43
CA THR A 57 -4.72 15.26 8.08
C THR A 57 -6.07 15.03 7.41
N PHE A 58 -7.10 14.69 8.18
CA PHE A 58 -8.45 14.53 7.66
C PHE A 58 -9.03 15.88 7.24
N ILE A 59 -9.74 15.89 6.10
CA ILE A 59 -10.58 17.01 5.67
C ILE A 59 -11.93 16.52 5.18
N THR A 60 -12.91 17.42 5.12
CA THR A 60 -14.18 17.20 4.43
C THR A 60 -14.15 18.01 3.12
N GLY A 61 -13.92 17.34 1.99
CA GLY A 61 -13.70 17.99 0.70
C GLY A 61 -12.62 17.33 -0.14
N ALA A 62 -12.07 18.09 -1.08
CA ALA A 62 -10.94 17.68 -1.90
C ALA A 62 -9.61 17.84 -1.13
N PRO A 63 -8.84 16.75 -0.91
CA PRO A 63 -7.65 16.78 -0.07
C PRO A 63 -6.47 17.49 -0.77
N GLN A 64 -5.79 18.37 -0.04
CA GLN A 64 -4.51 18.97 -0.43
C GLN A 64 -3.33 18.13 0.07
N ASP A 65 -2.09 18.48 -0.31
CA ASP A 65 -0.87 17.77 0.07
C ASP A 65 -0.82 17.44 1.58
N GLY A 66 -0.67 16.15 1.90
CA GLY A 66 -0.63 15.68 3.28
C GLY A 66 -1.99 15.51 3.94
N GLN A 67 -3.07 15.57 3.15
CA GLN A 67 -4.43 15.38 3.61
C GLN A 67 -5.08 14.14 2.99
N TYR A 68 -6.16 13.69 3.63
CA TYR A 68 -7.00 12.63 3.11
C TYR A 68 -8.47 12.91 3.36
N THR A 69 -9.33 12.21 2.62
CA THR A 69 -10.77 12.16 2.81
C THR A 69 -11.28 10.74 2.55
N LEU A 70 -12.51 10.45 2.97
CA LEU A 70 -13.22 9.22 2.62
C LEU A 70 -14.42 9.60 1.78
N PHE A 71 -14.51 9.11 0.54
CA PHE A 71 -15.63 9.43 -0.34
C PHE A 71 -15.90 8.34 -1.37
N TYR A 72 -17.13 8.34 -1.91
CA TYR A 72 -17.61 7.28 -2.79
C TYR A 72 -17.19 7.44 -4.26
N HIS A 73 -16.51 8.54 -4.60
CA HIS A 73 -15.90 8.69 -5.91
C HIS A 73 -14.59 9.49 -5.85
N SER A 74 -13.68 9.18 -6.77
CA SER A 74 -12.36 9.80 -6.84
C SER A 74 -12.33 11.18 -7.50
N ASN A 75 -13.38 11.66 -8.18
CA ASN A 75 -13.36 12.99 -8.83
C ASN A 75 -13.44 14.14 -7.80
N GLN A 76 -12.34 14.40 -7.10
CA GLN A 76 -12.17 15.53 -6.17
C GLN A 76 -11.54 16.74 -6.86
N PHE A 77 -10.79 16.50 -7.93
CA PHE A 77 -10.18 17.50 -8.78
C PHE A 77 -10.46 17.17 -10.25
N THR A 78 -10.49 18.19 -11.11
CA THR A 78 -10.68 18.02 -12.56
C THR A 78 -9.57 17.22 -13.23
N THR A 79 -8.43 17.06 -12.57
CA THR A 79 -7.27 16.28 -12.99
C THR A 79 -7.32 14.83 -12.52
N TRP A 80 -8.28 14.47 -11.68
CA TRP A 80 -8.45 13.10 -11.19
C TRP A 80 -9.49 12.35 -12.02
N HIS A 81 -9.38 11.03 -12.09
CA HIS A 81 -10.40 10.19 -12.66
C HIS A 81 -11.71 10.28 -11.87
N TYR A 82 -12.83 10.14 -12.57
CA TYR A 82 -14.07 9.67 -11.94
C TYR A 82 -14.05 8.15 -11.91
N SER A 83 -13.95 7.59 -10.70
CA SER A 83 -14.08 6.17 -10.40
C SER A 83 -14.91 6.03 -9.15
N LEU A 84 -15.76 5.00 -9.08
CA LEU A 84 -16.36 4.56 -7.81
C LEU A 84 -15.31 3.80 -6.98
N ASP A 85 -15.68 3.44 -5.75
CA ASP A 85 -14.90 2.54 -4.92
C ASP A 85 -14.77 1.16 -5.59
N HIS A 86 -13.89 0.32 -5.04
CA HIS A 86 -13.64 -1.00 -5.58
C HIS A 86 -14.60 -2.04 -5.00
N THR A 87 -15.10 -1.80 -3.78
CA THR A 87 -16.00 -2.72 -3.09
C THR A 87 -17.32 -2.90 -3.86
N PRO A 88 -17.77 -4.13 -4.16
CA PRO A 88 -19.06 -4.34 -4.80
C PRO A 88 -20.23 -3.88 -3.92
N ASP A 89 -21.23 -3.21 -4.51
CA ASP A 89 -22.46 -2.78 -3.80
C ASP A 89 -23.15 -3.89 -3.01
N ALA A 90 -23.04 -5.15 -3.46
CA ALA A 90 -23.62 -6.30 -2.75
C ALA A 90 -22.90 -6.63 -1.42
N THR A 91 -21.67 -6.15 -1.24
CA THR A 91 -20.82 -6.37 -0.07
C THR A 91 -21.05 -5.29 0.99
N ASN A 92 -20.94 -4.01 0.63
CA ASN A 92 -21.00 -2.89 1.57
C ASN A 92 -22.12 -1.89 1.27
N GLY A 93 -23.04 -2.16 0.34
CA GLY A 93 -24.12 -1.26 -0.05
C GLY A 93 -23.70 -0.22 -1.10
N PRO A 94 -24.65 0.52 -1.72
CA PRO A 94 -24.33 1.45 -2.78
C PRO A 94 -23.53 2.65 -2.26
N ASN A 95 -22.67 3.20 -3.12
CA ASN A 95 -21.76 4.31 -2.79
C ASN A 95 -20.80 3.90 -1.66
N GLY A 96 -20.15 2.75 -1.79
CA GLY A 96 -19.02 2.41 -0.93
C GLY A 96 -17.94 3.48 -1.04
N LYS A 97 -17.15 3.65 0.02
CA LYS A 97 -16.16 4.72 0.13
C LYS A 97 -14.78 4.16 -0.10
N MET A 98 -13.91 5.00 -0.63
CA MET A 98 -12.48 4.73 -0.69
C MET A 98 -11.71 5.76 0.13
N LEU A 99 -10.51 5.39 0.56
CA LEU A 99 -9.56 6.32 1.13
C LEU A 99 -8.85 7.10 0.01
N LEU A 100 -9.12 8.39 -0.09
CA LEU A 100 -8.51 9.30 -1.06
C LEU A 100 -7.43 10.13 -0.38
N MET A 101 -6.21 10.08 -0.90
CA MET A 101 -5.06 10.75 -0.30
C MET A 101 -4.32 11.59 -1.33
N ASN A 102 -4.00 12.82 -0.96
CA ASN A 102 -3.05 13.64 -1.70
C ASN A 102 -1.69 13.53 -1.01
N ALA A 103 -0.78 12.78 -1.63
CA ALA A 103 0.46 12.35 -0.99
C ALA A 103 1.52 13.46 -0.95
N ASN A 104 2.12 13.69 0.22
CA ASN A 104 3.08 14.78 0.43
C ASN A 104 4.52 14.35 0.13
N ALA A 105 5.33 15.26 -0.45
CA ALA A 105 6.76 15.09 -0.75
C ALA A 105 7.68 15.01 0.46
N VAL A 106 7.29 15.59 1.60
CA VAL A 106 8.19 15.89 2.74
C VAL A 106 8.20 14.78 3.79
N THR A 107 7.20 13.89 3.78
CA THR A 107 7.06 12.83 4.78
C THR A 107 6.82 11.47 4.13
N SER A 108 7.63 10.47 4.51
CA SER A 108 7.33 9.04 4.35
C SER A 108 6.20 8.60 5.30
N GLY A 109 5.07 9.29 5.18
CA GLY A 109 3.89 9.14 6.03
C GLY A 109 3.22 7.79 5.86
N ASP A 110 2.53 7.35 6.91
CA ASP A 110 1.69 6.17 6.87
C ASP A 110 0.37 6.57 6.17
N PHE A 111 0.13 6.02 4.99
CA PHE A 111 -1.18 6.09 4.35
C PHE A 111 -2.21 5.36 5.22
N TYR A 112 -1.84 4.17 5.71
CA TYR A 112 -2.68 3.38 6.60
C TYR A 112 -1.82 2.54 7.54
N LYS A 113 -2.25 2.41 8.78
CA LYS A 113 -1.63 1.63 9.85
C LYS A 113 -2.71 0.91 10.65
N LYS A 114 -2.53 -0.38 10.88
CA LYS A 114 -3.45 -1.20 11.67
C LYS A 114 -2.71 -2.24 12.48
N THR A 115 -3.00 -2.30 13.78
CA THR A 115 -2.64 -3.45 14.61
C THR A 115 -3.68 -4.55 14.39
N VAL A 116 -3.21 -5.74 14.01
CA VAL A 116 -4.03 -6.95 13.85
C VAL A 116 -3.64 -7.93 14.95
N THR A 117 -4.64 -8.45 15.67
CA THR A 117 -4.47 -9.37 16.80
C THR A 117 -5.15 -10.70 16.51
N GLY A 118 -4.84 -11.75 17.29
CA GLY A 118 -5.47 -13.06 17.14
C GLY A 118 -4.84 -13.91 16.03
N LEU A 119 -3.59 -13.61 15.67
CA LEU A 119 -2.85 -14.42 14.71
C LEU A 119 -2.44 -15.75 15.32
N CYS A 120 -2.59 -16.82 14.54
CA CYS A 120 -1.98 -18.11 14.85
C CYS A 120 -0.46 -18.03 14.63
N VAL A 121 0.31 -18.69 15.49
CA VAL A 121 1.76 -18.86 15.35
C VAL A 121 2.08 -19.84 14.21
N ASN A 122 3.28 -19.74 13.62
CA ASN A 122 3.74 -20.60 12.51
C ASN A 122 2.74 -20.68 11.34
N THR A 123 2.03 -19.57 11.07
CA THR A 123 0.96 -19.51 10.07
C THR A 123 1.27 -18.44 9.03
N THR A 124 1.05 -18.76 7.77
CA THR A 124 1.21 -17.83 6.65
C THR A 124 -0.04 -17.00 6.46
N PHE A 125 0.13 -15.68 6.43
CA PHE A 125 -0.91 -14.69 6.19
C PHE A 125 -0.56 -13.85 4.98
N GLU A 126 -1.59 -13.26 4.39
CA GLU A 126 -1.49 -12.27 3.33
C GLU A 126 -2.08 -10.96 3.84
N PHE A 127 -1.36 -9.87 3.62
CA PHE A 127 -1.87 -8.51 3.79
C PHE A 127 -2.08 -7.92 2.40
N SER A 128 -3.30 -7.54 2.04
CA SER A 128 -3.64 -7.04 0.70
C SER A 128 -4.42 -5.72 0.74
N ALA A 129 -4.35 -4.97 -0.36
CA ALA A 129 -5.18 -3.80 -0.61
C ALA A 129 -5.31 -3.53 -2.11
N TRP A 130 -6.37 -2.83 -2.51
CA TRP A 130 -6.53 -2.29 -3.85
C TRP A 130 -6.08 -0.84 -3.90
N LEU A 131 -5.29 -0.51 -4.91
CA LEU A 131 -4.72 0.83 -5.11
C LEU A 131 -5.06 1.35 -6.51
N MET A 132 -5.28 2.65 -6.62
CA MET A 132 -5.42 3.34 -7.90
C MET A 132 -4.67 4.68 -7.84
N ASN A 133 -3.85 4.96 -8.85
CA ASN A 133 -3.39 6.32 -9.09
C ASN A 133 -4.57 7.12 -9.65
N VAL A 134 -5.02 8.14 -8.92
CA VAL A 134 -6.22 8.90 -9.30
C VAL A 134 -5.94 9.91 -10.41
N TYR A 135 -4.67 10.24 -10.68
CA TYR A 135 -4.32 11.20 -11.73
C TYR A 135 -4.73 10.72 -13.11
N ASN A 136 -5.49 11.57 -13.82
CA ASN A 136 -5.91 11.36 -15.19
C ASN A 136 -4.92 12.02 -16.17
N PRO A 137 -4.03 11.25 -16.83
CA PRO A 137 -3.02 11.78 -17.74
C PRO A 137 -3.62 12.39 -19.02
N THR A 138 -4.88 12.08 -19.37
CA THR A 138 -5.55 12.70 -20.54
C THR A 138 -5.77 14.20 -20.38
N THR A 139 -5.73 14.71 -19.14
CA THR A 139 -5.79 16.15 -18.86
C THR A 139 -4.48 16.87 -19.18
N ASN A 140 -3.38 16.13 -19.35
CA ASN A 140 -2.03 16.63 -19.57
C ASN A 140 -1.54 17.65 -18.51
N TYR A 141 -2.17 17.68 -17.33
CA TYR A 141 -1.89 18.70 -16.31
C TYR A 141 -0.45 18.63 -15.78
N CYS A 142 0.06 17.43 -15.50
CA CYS A 142 1.44 17.23 -15.03
C CYS A 142 2.45 17.09 -16.18
N GLY A 143 1.98 16.97 -17.43
CA GLY A 143 2.82 16.72 -18.60
C GLY A 143 3.76 15.52 -18.43
N ALA A 144 4.96 15.61 -19.04
CA ALA A 144 6.01 14.60 -18.94
C ALA A 144 6.63 14.48 -17.54
N GLY A 145 6.35 15.44 -16.64
CA GLY A 145 6.87 15.49 -15.28
C GLY A 145 5.99 14.79 -14.24
N GLN A 146 5.00 13.99 -14.65
CA GLN A 146 4.16 13.26 -13.72
C GLN A 146 4.98 12.38 -12.78
N ILE A 147 4.60 12.39 -11.50
CA ILE A 147 5.22 11.59 -10.47
C ILE A 147 4.30 10.39 -10.18
N PRO A 148 4.77 9.15 -10.31
CA PRO A 148 3.96 7.98 -10.01
C PRO A 148 3.73 7.84 -8.51
N ILE A 149 2.64 7.18 -8.14
CA ILE A 149 2.48 6.67 -6.77
C ILE A 149 3.38 5.45 -6.58
N ASN A 150 3.85 5.26 -5.35
CA ASN A 150 4.60 4.07 -4.96
C ASN A 150 4.31 3.80 -3.49
N VAL A 151 3.71 2.65 -3.19
CA VAL A 151 3.30 2.29 -1.84
C VAL A 151 4.20 1.18 -1.33
N ARG A 152 4.73 1.37 -0.12
CA ARG A 152 5.45 0.32 0.60
C ARG A 152 4.52 -0.33 1.62
N PHE A 153 4.36 -1.64 1.49
CA PHE A 153 3.70 -2.49 2.46
C PHE A 153 4.74 -2.95 3.48
N GLU A 154 4.43 -2.86 4.76
CA GLU A 154 5.28 -3.31 5.85
C GLU A 154 4.48 -4.07 6.90
N ILE A 155 5.12 -5.06 7.50
CA ILE A 155 4.59 -5.86 8.59
C ILE A 155 5.63 -5.82 9.69
N TRP A 156 5.25 -5.24 10.82
CA TRP A 156 6.08 -5.07 11.99
C TRP A 156 5.59 -5.97 13.12
N ASP A 157 6.48 -6.28 14.06
CA ASP A 157 6.06 -6.81 15.35
C ASP A 157 5.12 -5.84 16.09
N ALA A 158 4.46 -6.34 17.13
CA ALA A 158 3.45 -5.58 17.87
C ALA A 158 4.01 -4.32 18.56
N THR A 159 5.32 -4.28 18.81
CA THR A 159 6.04 -3.15 19.42
C THR A 159 6.57 -2.15 18.39
N GLU A 160 6.41 -2.43 17.09
CA GLU A 160 6.93 -1.60 15.99
C GLU A 160 8.44 -1.39 16.05
N THR A 161 9.16 -2.40 16.54
CA THR A 161 10.63 -2.40 16.71
C THR A 161 11.34 -3.28 15.69
N VAL A 162 10.67 -4.33 15.21
CA VAL A 162 11.23 -5.29 14.25
C VAL A 162 10.36 -5.33 13.00
N LEU A 163 10.95 -4.97 11.86
CA LEU A 163 10.35 -5.17 10.56
C LEU A 163 10.41 -6.66 10.20
N LEU A 164 9.27 -7.32 10.18
CA LEU A 164 9.16 -8.75 9.87
C LEU A 164 9.20 -8.97 8.36
N ARG A 165 8.56 -8.07 7.60
CA ARG A 165 8.50 -8.14 6.14
C ARG A 165 8.11 -6.80 5.53
N SER A 166 8.60 -6.53 4.32
CA SER A 166 8.21 -5.37 3.52
C SER A 166 8.20 -5.70 2.03
N GLY A 167 7.43 -4.95 1.23
CA GLY A 167 7.47 -4.98 -0.22
C GLY A 167 6.97 -3.65 -0.81
N ASN A 168 7.40 -3.32 -2.04
CA ASN A 168 6.96 -2.09 -2.73
C ASN A 168 6.09 -2.46 -3.94
N THR A 169 5.10 -1.63 -4.25
CA THR A 169 4.29 -1.74 -5.48
C THR A 169 5.12 -1.53 -6.74
N GLY A 170 6.25 -0.83 -6.62
CA GLY A 170 6.87 -0.17 -7.75
C GLY A 170 6.09 1.09 -8.14
N ASN A 171 6.50 1.72 -9.23
CA ASN A 171 5.87 2.94 -9.71
C ASN A 171 4.56 2.63 -10.44
N ILE A 172 3.47 3.24 -9.99
CA ILE A 172 2.16 3.20 -10.63
C ILE A 172 1.87 4.59 -11.19
N PHE A 173 1.99 4.73 -12.50
CA PHE A 173 1.65 5.96 -13.21
C PHE A 173 0.14 6.09 -13.41
N GLY A 174 -0.34 7.32 -13.58
CA GLY A 174 -1.72 7.54 -14.04
C GLY A 174 -1.96 6.85 -15.38
N SER A 175 -3.11 6.24 -15.55
CA SER A 175 -3.52 5.50 -16.75
C SER A 175 -4.60 6.26 -17.52
N PRO A 176 -4.79 6.04 -18.85
CA PRO A 176 -5.84 6.76 -19.60
C PRO A 176 -7.28 6.56 -19.07
N THR A 177 -7.51 5.48 -18.34
CA THR A 177 -8.77 5.15 -17.65
C THR A 177 -8.49 4.82 -16.19
N PRO A 178 -9.45 4.96 -15.26
CA PRO A 178 -9.26 4.52 -13.87
C PRO A 178 -8.89 3.03 -13.84
N LEU A 179 -7.87 2.69 -13.06
CA LEU A 179 -7.36 1.32 -12.95
C LEU A 179 -7.05 1.00 -11.48
N TRP A 180 -7.91 0.18 -10.88
CA TRP A 180 -7.66 -0.45 -9.59
C TRP A 180 -6.74 -1.67 -9.77
N GLN A 181 -5.71 -1.75 -8.95
CA GLN A 181 -4.74 -2.86 -8.95
C GLN A 181 -4.59 -3.41 -7.53
N GLN A 182 -4.69 -4.73 -7.39
CA GLN A 182 -4.47 -5.39 -6.10
C GLN A 182 -2.98 -5.62 -5.86
N PHE A 183 -2.57 -5.38 -4.62
CA PHE A 183 -1.23 -5.67 -4.14
C PHE A 183 -1.32 -6.45 -2.83
N ALA A 184 -0.36 -7.36 -2.63
CA ALA A 184 -0.33 -8.20 -1.46
C ALA A 184 1.10 -8.44 -0.96
N LEU A 185 1.22 -8.62 0.36
CA LEU A 185 2.46 -8.98 1.04
C LEU A 185 2.20 -10.21 1.91
N VAL A 186 2.92 -11.30 1.60
CA VAL A 186 2.80 -12.57 2.33
C VAL A 186 3.88 -12.68 3.39
N PHE A 187 3.49 -13.02 4.61
CA PHE A 187 4.41 -13.29 5.72
C PHE A 187 3.98 -14.50 6.53
N THR A 188 4.93 -15.11 7.22
CA THR A 188 4.67 -16.23 8.13
C THR A 188 5.01 -15.80 9.54
N THR A 189 4.04 -15.92 10.46
CA THR A 189 4.30 -15.70 11.88
C THR A 189 5.25 -16.75 12.40
N THR A 190 6.11 -16.40 13.35
CA THR A 190 6.87 -17.37 14.14
C THR A 190 6.23 -17.46 15.51
N ASN A 191 6.46 -16.45 16.36
CA ASN A 191 5.89 -16.33 17.70
C ASN A 191 4.86 -15.19 17.83
N GLN A 192 4.59 -14.44 16.75
CA GLN A 192 3.67 -13.31 16.79
C GLN A 192 2.21 -13.79 16.84
N THR A 193 1.47 -13.30 17.85
CA THR A 193 0.00 -13.39 17.92
C THR A 193 -0.68 -12.08 17.50
N SER A 194 0.12 -11.06 17.22
CA SER A 194 -0.31 -9.76 16.70
C SER A 194 0.83 -9.09 15.94
N VAL A 195 0.49 -8.29 14.93
CA VAL A 195 1.43 -7.50 14.11
C VAL A 195 0.87 -6.11 13.85
N VAL A 196 1.73 -5.20 13.42
CA VAL A 196 1.32 -3.89 12.88
C VAL A 196 1.54 -3.89 11.37
N LEU A 197 0.46 -3.74 10.63
CA LEU A 197 0.44 -3.58 9.18
C LEU A 197 0.56 -2.10 8.85
N LYS A 198 1.38 -1.75 7.85
CA LYS A 198 1.52 -0.38 7.34
C LYS A 198 1.52 -0.35 5.82
N MET A 199 0.86 0.65 5.27
CA MET A 199 1.06 1.15 3.91
C MET A 199 1.65 2.54 4.00
N LYS A 200 2.81 2.75 3.38
CA LYS A 200 3.57 3.99 3.48
C LYS A 200 3.76 4.64 2.12
N ASN A 201 3.83 5.97 2.11
CA ASN A 201 4.33 6.70 0.95
C ASN A 201 5.80 6.34 0.71
N ASN A 202 6.08 5.74 -0.44
CA ASN A 202 7.42 5.44 -0.94
C ASN A 202 7.70 6.18 -2.26
N GLY A 203 6.79 7.06 -2.69
CA GLY A 203 6.96 7.94 -3.84
C GLY A 203 7.61 9.27 -3.47
N LEU A 204 7.96 10.03 -4.50
CA LEU A 204 8.20 11.46 -4.37
C LEU A 204 6.84 12.17 -4.30
N GLY A 205 6.78 13.38 -3.74
CA GLY A 205 5.59 14.20 -3.87
C GLY A 205 5.71 15.22 -5.00
N GLY A 206 4.57 15.74 -5.44
CA GLY A 206 4.42 16.72 -6.49
C GLY A 206 3.18 16.46 -7.34
N CYS A 207 3.31 16.49 -8.67
CA CYS A 207 2.16 16.39 -9.56
C CYS A 207 1.90 14.94 -9.98
N GLY A 208 0.73 14.39 -9.65
CA GLY A 208 0.25 13.10 -10.16
C GLY A 208 0.45 11.91 -9.22
N ASN A 209 0.93 12.14 -8.00
CA ASN A 209 1.20 11.11 -7.00
C ASN A 209 0.09 10.97 -5.95
N ASP A 210 -1.13 11.33 -6.31
CA ASP A 210 -2.32 11.15 -5.48
C ASP A 210 -2.88 9.74 -5.70
N LEU A 211 -3.54 9.18 -4.69
CA LEU A 211 -4.04 7.80 -4.75
C LEU A 211 -5.37 7.59 -4.05
N ALA A 212 -6.05 6.54 -4.51
CA ALA A 212 -7.15 5.90 -3.82
C ALA A 212 -6.70 4.53 -3.29
N ILE A 213 -7.18 4.17 -2.11
CA ILE A 213 -6.96 2.88 -1.45
C ILE A 213 -8.33 2.32 -1.04
N ASP A 214 -8.56 1.04 -1.29
CA ASP A 214 -9.77 0.34 -0.89
C ASP A 214 -9.51 -1.14 -0.59
N ASP A 215 -10.48 -1.83 0.01
CA ASP A 215 -10.51 -3.28 0.23
C ASP A 215 -9.23 -3.82 0.90
N ILE A 216 -8.89 -3.29 2.08
CA ILE A 216 -7.72 -3.72 2.85
C ILE A 216 -8.05 -5.00 3.64
N SER A 217 -7.22 -6.03 3.56
CA SER A 217 -7.45 -7.35 4.20
C SER A 217 -6.20 -8.01 4.78
#